data_AF-A0A957HGW5-F1
#
_entry.id   AF-A0A957HGW5-F1
#
_cell.length_a   1.000
_cell.length_b   1.000
_cell.length_c   1.000
_cell.angle_alpha   90.00
_cell.angle_beta   90.00
_cell.angle_gamma   90.00
#
_symmetry.space_group_name_H-M   'P 1'
#
loop_
_entity.id
_entity.type
_entity.pdbx_description
1 polymer ?
#
loop_
_entity_poly.entity_id
_entity_poly.type
_entity_poly.pdbx_seq_one_letter_code
_entity_poly.pdbx_strand_id
1 'polypeptide(L)'
;MTKFKIGDSVRVKAGTKDTDFQAELGGWQGRIIDIDTEENLVDVAWDSQTLLQMPKMMLDSCFREGYAIEGYTLSLDEVELAKPRDKEKDVLNVLAEIYGRYGLEYQSDMESLILSMANMADLLDFDDDDWEEEEPVRTFDLDQFFAALQIESAKEQARIRSCFATGLEVYYDHIYGYRKYGRKPEHLINQRMGEPYIFGFGMVEALRAKRGIKETSKLAICQYTLQTAVPEEEYGVPHGLIVLASYLAETGYLEANMFRAIMQMTNLLRQWVWPWQIEEAIQLSNWLIAQEEISAQEKLFWLWHFSMQFHEDYHFGKKLVNHWLAHPNLADTIKKELIQGWLDNEKLLGKPPAPWRLVIAQTTGDLAAAEEALKEMGASRQEIKQVKRIIKEESESDLIGGFFSHDPLFNFNPRFGYLFTPNWLQRIAVLSLVRLGEDAWETAVLYLDSTRDYGAEALNMGVADILDEFAEAIPPAELRELIERGTQLPQVPTRKTFYRLSTRFYGTELLAKTAEDNAASIRNWGAKELKKLNAN
;
A
#
# COMPACT_ATOMS: atom_id res chain seq x y z
N MET A 1 44.82 -4.47 27.72
CA MET A 1 43.99 -5.67 27.47
C MET A 1 42.73 -5.51 28.28
N THR A 2 41.61 -5.32 27.60
CA THR A 2 40.30 -5.17 28.24
C THR A 2 39.86 -6.50 28.84
N LYS A 3 39.03 -6.45 29.89
CA LYS A 3 38.47 -7.64 30.56
C LYS A 3 37.36 -8.31 29.72
N PHE A 4 36.88 -7.62 28.69
CA PHE A 4 35.73 -7.98 27.88
C PHE A 4 36.17 -8.36 26.46
N LYS A 5 35.39 -9.21 25.79
CA LYS A 5 35.52 -9.52 24.37
C LYS A 5 34.15 -9.47 23.68
N ILE A 6 34.16 -9.28 22.36
CA ILE A 6 32.95 -9.40 21.54
C ILE A 6 32.27 -10.76 21.79
N GLY A 7 30.96 -10.72 21.94
CA GLY A 7 30.11 -11.86 22.28
C GLY A 7 29.97 -12.14 23.78
N ASP A 8 30.73 -11.48 24.67
CA ASP A 8 30.50 -11.58 26.11
C ASP A 8 29.13 -10.99 26.46
N SER A 9 28.39 -11.66 27.35
CA SER A 9 27.18 -11.07 27.92
C SER A 9 27.55 -10.16 29.08
N VAL A 10 26.97 -8.96 29.10
CA VAL A 10 27.25 -7.94 30.10
C VAL A 10 25.97 -7.35 30.65
N ARG A 11 26.03 -6.93 31.91
CA ARG A 11 24.97 -6.22 32.63
C ARG A 11 25.43 -4.81 32.94
N VAL A 12 24.52 -3.86 32.77
CA VAL A 12 24.72 -2.45 33.12
C VAL A 12 24.67 -2.29 34.64
N LYS A 13 25.66 -1.61 35.22
CA LYS A 13 25.77 -1.34 36.65
C LYS A 13 24.67 -0.38 37.11
N ALA A 14 24.26 -0.53 38.36
CA ALA A 14 23.22 0.31 38.96
C ALA A 14 23.65 1.80 38.99
N GLY A 15 22.69 2.69 38.69
CA GLY A 15 22.90 4.14 38.65
C GLY A 15 23.31 4.68 37.28
N THR A 16 23.48 3.79 36.28
CA THR A 16 23.76 4.18 34.89
C THR A 16 22.46 4.68 34.26
N LYS A 17 22.52 5.84 33.62
CA LYS A 17 21.35 6.44 32.97
C LYS A 17 21.58 6.62 31.49
N ASP A 18 20.49 6.42 30.75
CA ASP A 18 20.38 6.80 29.36
C ASP A 18 20.61 8.31 29.21
N THR A 19 21.44 8.71 28.25
CA THR A 19 21.83 10.12 28.07
C THR A 19 20.71 10.97 27.49
N ASP A 20 19.84 10.40 26.67
CA ASP A 20 18.79 11.10 25.93
C ASP A 20 17.50 11.24 26.77
N PHE A 21 17.06 10.14 27.39
CA PHE A 21 15.82 10.00 28.12
C PHE A 21 15.99 10.07 29.64
N GLN A 22 17.23 10.05 30.15
CA GLN A 22 17.55 10.03 31.58
C GLN A 22 16.93 8.83 32.32
N ALA A 23 16.63 7.76 31.58
CA ALA A 23 16.07 6.51 32.10
C ALA A 23 17.14 5.68 32.80
N GLU A 24 16.78 4.98 33.89
CA GLU A 24 17.71 4.09 34.59
C GLU A 24 17.92 2.79 33.79
N LEU A 25 19.16 2.57 33.34
CA LEU A 25 19.58 1.38 32.59
C LEU A 25 20.17 0.30 33.52
N GLY A 26 20.37 0.60 34.80
CA GLY A 26 20.92 -0.34 35.77
C GLY A 26 20.18 -1.68 35.80
N GLY A 27 20.93 -2.77 35.60
CA GLY A 27 20.39 -4.12 35.53
C GLY A 27 20.00 -4.60 34.14
N TRP A 28 20.00 -3.73 33.12
CA TRP A 28 19.81 -4.13 31.73
C TRP A 28 20.97 -5.02 31.30
N GLN A 29 20.71 -5.95 30.39
CA GLN A 29 21.68 -6.95 29.98
C GLN A 29 21.62 -7.17 28.48
N GLY A 30 22.79 -7.46 27.91
CA GLY A 30 22.93 -7.71 26.48
C GLY A 30 24.20 -8.48 26.17
N ARG A 31 24.59 -8.48 24.89
CA ARG A 31 25.85 -9.03 24.39
C ARG A 31 26.66 -7.93 23.72
N ILE A 32 27.96 -7.96 23.94
CA ILE A 32 28.88 -7.02 23.31
C ILE A 32 28.96 -7.33 21.81
N ILE A 33 28.65 -6.34 20.97
CA ILE A 33 28.78 -6.43 19.51
C ILE A 33 30.03 -5.70 19.01
N ASP A 34 30.45 -4.63 19.69
CA ASP A 34 31.69 -3.91 19.38
C ASP A 34 32.37 -3.35 20.65
N ILE A 35 33.70 -3.14 20.59
CA ILE A 35 34.51 -2.58 21.67
C ILE A 35 35.50 -1.55 21.11
N ASP A 36 35.29 -0.28 21.47
CA ASP A 36 36.27 0.78 21.25
C ASP A 36 37.12 0.96 22.52
N THR A 37 38.34 0.42 22.48
CA THR A 37 39.27 0.52 23.61
C THR A 37 39.95 1.87 23.75
N GLU A 38 39.95 2.71 22.70
CA GLU A 38 40.57 4.04 22.73
C GLU A 38 39.64 5.04 23.45
N GLU A 39 38.35 4.99 23.13
CA GLU A 39 37.32 5.85 23.73
C GLU A 39 36.68 5.25 25.00
N ASN A 40 37.10 4.04 25.40
CA ASN A 40 36.58 3.31 26.56
C ASN A 40 35.07 3.00 26.44
N LEU A 41 34.60 2.69 25.23
CA LEU A 41 33.20 2.42 24.91
C LEU A 41 32.95 0.96 24.52
N VAL A 42 31.70 0.53 24.66
CA VAL A 42 31.23 -0.80 24.27
C VAL A 42 29.80 -0.70 23.75
N ASP A 43 29.56 -1.31 22.60
CA ASP A 43 28.22 -1.43 22.04
C ASP A 43 27.59 -2.74 22.50
N VAL A 44 26.43 -2.62 23.13
CA VAL A 44 25.70 -3.74 23.72
C VAL A 44 24.37 -3.91 23.00
N ALA A 45 24.20 -5.03 22.30
CA ALA A 45 22.90 -5.47 21.80
C ALA A 45 22.08 -6.07 22.95
N TRP A 46 20.90 -5.54 23.21
CA TRP A 46 20.05 -5.94 24.32
C TRP A 46 19.52 -7.37 24.17
N ASP A 47 19.43 -8.07 25.28
CA ASP A 47 18.82 -9.40 25.30
C ASP A 47 17.28 -9.30 25.28
N SER A 48 16.64 -10.40 24.93
CA SER A 48 15.17 -10.52 24.81
C SER A 48 14.43 -10.12 26.09
N GLN A 49 15.01 -10.37 27.26
CA GLN A 49 14.37 -10.00 28.53
C GLN A 49 14.46 -8.50 28.77
N THR A 50 15.59 -7.87 28.44
CA THR A 50 15.75 -6.43 28.52
C THR A 50 14.80 -5.72 27.55
N LEU A 51 14.69 -6.21 26.32
CA LEU A 51 13.74 -5.68 25.33
C LEU A 51 12.28 -5.79 25.81
N LEU A 52 11.87 -6.94 26.36
CA LEU A 52 10.52 -7.13 26.91
C LEU A 52 10.22 -6.25 28.13
N GLN A 53 11.25 -5.87 28.89
CA GLN A 53 11.14 -5.03 30.08
C GLN A 53 11.32 -3.54 29.79
N MET A 54 11.68 -3.19 28.55
CA MET A 54 11.85 -1.81 28.14
C MET A 54 10.55 -1.03 28.40
N PRO A 55 10.58 0.08 29.15
CA PRO A 55 9.37 0.83 29.45
C PRO A 55 8.67 1.30 28.18
N LYS A 56 7.34 1.14 28.11
CA LYS A 56 6.54 1.59 26.96
C LYS A 56 6.87 3.02 26.52
N MET A 57 7.08 3.92 27.49
CA MET A 57 7.40 5.32 27.20
C MET A 57 8.74 5.48 26.45
N MET A 58 9.72 4.62 26.72
CA MET A 58 11.01 4.64 26.03
C MET A 58 10.84 4.09 24.61
N LEU A 59 10.11 2.98 24.43
CA LEU A 59 9.74 2.49 23.10
C LEU A 59 9.00 3.58 22.29
N ASP A 60 7.96 4.19 22.86
CA ASP A 60 7.19 5.26 22.20
C ASP A 60 8.06 6.46 21.79
N SER A 61 9.13 6.75 22.54
CA SER A 61 10.07 7.82 22.21
C SER A 61 11.07 7.39 21.14
N CYS A 62 11.68 6.21 21.28
CA CYS A 62 12.61 5.67 20.29
C CYS A 62 11.96 5.58 18.90
N PHE A 63 10.76 5.03 18.81
CA PHE A 63 10.03 4.94 17.54
C PHE A 63 9.64 6.30 16.96
N ARG A 64 9.30 7.27 17.81
CA ARG A 64 8.89 8.62 17.36
C ARG A 64 10.06 9.47 16.91
N GLU A 65 11.21 9.29 17.54
CA GLU A 65 12.41 10.10 17.33
C GLU A 65 13.45 9.40 16.43
N GLY A 66 13.18 8.15 16.04
CA GLY A 66 14.02 7.37 15.13
C GLY A 66 15.26 6.75 15.79
N TYR A 67 15.23 6.52 17.11
CA TYR A 67 16.31 5.84 17.82
C TYR A 67 16.20 4.32 17.72
N ALA A 68 17.35 3.65 17.62
CA ALA A 68 17.46 2.20 17.74
C ALA A 68 17.04 1.74 19.16
N ILE A 69 16.32 0.63 19.23
CA ILE A 69 15.91 -0.01 20.50
C ILE A 69 16.72 -1.27 20.78
N GLU A 70 17.54 -1.71 19.84
CA GLU A 70 18.16 -3.03 19.82
C GLU A 70 19.48 -3.06 20.57
N GLY A 71 20.09 -1.91 20.82
CA GLY A 71 21.31 -1.78 21.60
C GLY A 71 21.59 -0.38 22.11
N TYR A 72 22.72 -0.22 22.78
CA TYR A 72 23.19 1.07 23.31
C TYR A 72 24.71 1.07 23.48
N THR A 73 25.33 2.21 23.26
CA THR A 73 26.75 2.45 23.51
C THR A 73 26.95 2.87 24.97
N LEU A 74 27.80 2.14 25.71
CA LEU A 74 28.08 2.38 27.12
C LEU A 74 29.58 2.53 27.35
N SER A 75 29.97 3.13 28.48
CA SER A 75 31.35 3.06 28.93
C SER A 75 31.68 1.64 29.42
N LEU A 76 32.90 1.17 29.16
CA LEU A 76 33.41 -0.10 29.71
C LEU A 76 33.36 -0.14 31.25
N ASP A 77 33.38 1.03 31.90
CA ASP A 77 33.25 1.15 33.36
C ASP A 77 31.79 1.04 33.86
N GLU A 78 30.80 1.11 32.97
CA GLU A 78 29.37 1.02 33.30
C GLU A 78 28.84 -0.41 33.20
N VAL A 79 29.64 -1.36 32.72
CA VAL A 79 29.21 -2.74 32.52
C VAL A 79 29.99 -3.74 33.38
N GLU A 80 29.38 -4.89 33.64
CA GLU A 80 29.99 -6.05 34.28
C GLU A 80 29.60 -7.35 33.58
N LEU A 81 30.50 -8.35 33.59
CA LEU A 81 30.22 -9.65 32.98
C LEU A 81 28.98 -10.31 33.61
N ALA A 82 28.12 -10.84 32.76
CA ALA A 82 26.89 -11.51 33.14
C ALA A 82 26.78 -12.88 32.46
N LYS A 83 25.87 -13.71 32.97
CA LYS A 83 25.52 -14.97 32.30
C LYS A 83 24.44 -14.69 31.24
N PRO A 84 24.60 -15.15 29.98
CA PRO A 84 23.56 -15.03 28.97
C PRO A 84 22.22 -15.57 29.47
N ARG A 85 21.13 -14.86 29.18
CA ARG A 85 19.77 -15.24 29.62
C ARG A 85 18.91 -15.86 28.52
N ASP A 86 19.37 -15.78 27.28
CA ASP A 86 18.62 -16.16 26.09
C ASP A 86 19.54 -16.59 24.93
N LYS A 87 18.92 -16.93 23.80
CA LYS A 87 19.58 -17.16 22.51
C LYS A 87 19.25 -16.03 21.55
N GLU A 88 20.07 -15.84 20.54
CA GLU A 88 19.86 -14.84 19.48
C GLU A 88 18.48 -14.94 18.82
N LYS A 89 18.00 -16.16 18.57
CA LYS A 89 16.65 -16.40 18.08
C LYS A 89 15.56 -15.81 18.98
N ASP A 90 15.76 -15.81 20.30
CA ASP A 90 14.78 -15.26 21.24
C ASP A 90 14.74 -13.73 21.15
N VAL A 91 15.90 -13.09 20.94
CA VAL A 91 16.03 -11.63 20.70
C VAL A 91 15.28 -11.24 19.43
N LEU A 92 15.53 -11.94 18.32
CA LEU A 92 14.87 -11.67 17.03
C LEU A 92 13.34 -11.81 17.12
N ASN A 93 12.84 -12.82 17.84
CA ASN A 93 11.39 -12.99 18.05
C ASN A 93 10.79 -11.82 18.83
N VAL A 94 11.47 -11.33 19.87
CA VAL A 94 11.00 -10.19 20.68
C VAL A 94 11.06 -8.90 19.88
N LEU A 95 12.13 -8.66 19.12
CA LEU A 95 12.23 -7.50 18.25
C LEU A 95 11.11 -7.50 17.21
N ALA A 96 10.84 -8.64 16.55
CA ALA A 96 9.73 -8.76 15.61
C ALA A 96 8.37 -8.48 16.28
N GLU A 97 8.16 -8.89 17.54
CA GLU A 97 6.94 -8.57 18.29
C GLU A 97 6.84 -7.07 18.60
N ILE A 98 7.93 -6.45 19.07
CA ILE A 98 7.96 -5.02 19.40
C ILE A 98 7.75 -4.20 18.12
N TYR A 99 8.49 -4.48 17.06
CA TYR A 99 8.35 -3.81 15.78
C TYR A 99 7.00 -4.03 15.11
N GLY A 100 6.43 -5.24 15.19
CA GLY A 100 5.07 -5.50 14.72
C GLY A 100 4.01 -4.73 15.50
N ARG A 101 4.25 -4.45 16.80
CA ARG A 101 3.33 -3.68 17.65
C ARG A 101 3.46 -2.17 17.45
N TYR A 102 4.68 -1.65 17.47
CA TYR A 102 4.97 -0.21 17.49
C TYR A 102 5.31 0.37 16.13
N GLY A 103 5.91 -0.41 15.22
CA GLY A 103 6.21 0.01 13.86
C GLY A 103 4.95 0.41 13.09
N LEU A 104 3.86 -0.35 13.24
CA LEU A 104 2.55 -0.01 12.65
C LEU A 104 1.93 1.28 13.22
N GLU A 105 2.32 1.70 14.43
CA GLU A 105 1.78 2.90 15.10
C GLU A 105 2.59 4.17 14.79
N TYR A 106 3.90 4.04 14.56
CA TYR A 106 4.83 5.19 14.51
C TYR A 106 5.66 5.32 13.23
N GLN A 107 5.79 4.26 12.42
CA GLN A 107 6.48 4.33 11.13
C GLN A 107 5.48 4.10 10.00
N SER A 108 5.22 5.14 9.21
CA SER A 108 4.49 5.02 7.94
C SER A 108 5.33 4.34 6.85
N ASP A 109 6.59 4.02 7.13
CA ASP A 109 7.52 3.46 6.17
C ASP A 109 8.07 2.11 6.67
N MET A 110 7.43 1.04 6.19
CA MET A 110 7.87 -0.33 6.43
C MET A 110 9.29 -0.60 5.89
N GLU A 111 9.80 0.17 4.93
CA GLU A 111 11.12 -0.09 4.33
C GLU A 111 12.25 0.12 5.34
N SER A 112 12.22 1.23 6.09
CA SER A 112 13.23 1.51 7.11
C SER A 112 13.26 0.46 8.24
N LEU A 113 12.10 -0.11 8.55
CA LEU A 113 11.97 -1.17 9.54
C LEU A 113 12.58 -2.49 9.05
N ILE A 114 12.36 -2.83 7.79
CA ILE A 114 12.87 -4.06 7.20
C ILE A 114 14.38 -3.98 6.98
N LEU A 115 14.88 -2.81 6.56
CA LEU A 115 16.31 -2.53 6.42
C LEU A 115 17.07 -2.68 7.75
N SER A 116 16.53 -2.20 8.87
CA SER A 116 17.20 -2.39 10.17
C SER A 116 17.24 -3.86 10.58
N MET A 117 16.15 -4.62 10.33
CA MET A 117 16.08 -6.06 10.60
C MET A 117 17.04 -6.89 9.74
N ALA A 118 17.21 -6.52 8.46
CA ALA A 118 18.13 -7.20 7.55
C ALA A 118 19.60 -6.96 7.91
N ASN A 119 19.95 -5.73 8.31
CA ASN A 119 21.29 -5.39 8.79
C ASN A 119 21.62 -6.14 10.09
N MET A 120 20.66 -6.27 11.01
CA MET A 120 20.86 -6.94 12.30
C MET A 120 21.13 -8.44 12.23
N ALA A 121 20.71 -9.10 11.16
CA ALA A 121 20.89 -10.54 11.02
C ALA A 121 22.23 -10.92 10.37
N ASP A 122 23.14 -9.95 10.16
CA ASP A 122 24.41 -10.13 9.44
C ASP A 122 24.16 -10.70 8.02
N LEU A 123 22.96 -10.43 7.47
CA LEU A 123 22.52 -10.91 6.17
C LEU A 123 22.91 -9.97 5.03
N LEU A 124 23.36 -8.78 5.37
CA LEU A 124 23.89 -7.76 4.48
C LEU A 124 25.30 -7.44 4.95
N ASP A 125 26.23 -8.36 4.70
CA ASP A 125 27.67 -8.10 4.80
C ASP A 125 28.00 -7.14 3.63
N PHE A 126 27.61 -5.87 3.78
CA PHE A 126 28.10 -4.80 2.93
C PHE A 126 29.56 -4.62 3.33
N ASP A 127 30.45 -5.39 2.71
CA ASP A 127 31.85 -5.02 2.66
C ASP A 127 31.87 -3.60 2.07
N ASP A 128 32.13 -2.60 2.90
CA ASP A 128 32.19 -1.17 2.54
C ASP A 128 33.23 -0.87 1.43
N ASP A 129 34.02 -1.88 1.05
CA ASP A 129 35.02 -1.85 -0.02
C ASP A 129 34.53 -2.41 -1.37
N ASP A 130 33.35 -3.06 -1.43
CA ASP A 130 32.73 -3.62 -2.65
C ASP A 130 31.63 -2.69 -3.21
N TRP A 131 31.84 -1.37 -3.14
CA TRP A 131 31.21 -0.44 -4.10
C TRP A 131 31.82 -0.70 -5.48
N GLU A 132 31.43 -1.83 -6.08
CA GLU A 132 31.70 -2.18 -7.46
C GLU A 132 31.48 -0.94 -8.32
N GLU A 133 32.44 -0.64 -9.19
CA GLU A 133 32.45 0.49 -10.13
C GLU A 133 31.03 0.77 -10.62
N GLU A 134 30.36 1.83 -10.08
CA GLU A 134 28.98 2.18 -10.41
C GLU A 134 28.81 2.05 -11.92
N GLU A 135 27.98 1.09 -12.38
CA GLU A 135 27.76 0.92 -13.80
C GLU A 135 27.43 2.30 -14.36
N PRO A 136 28.10 2.72 -15.46
CA PRO A 136 28.02 4.10 -15.90
C PRO A 136 26.56 4.47 -16.12
N VAL A 137 26.04 5.35 -15.26
CA VAL A 137 24.66 5.83 -15.30
C VAL A 137 24.36 6.18 -16.75
N ARG A 138 23.31 5.57 -17.33
CA ARG A 138 22.92 5.79 -18.72
C ARG A 138 22.84 7.29 -18.96
N THR A 139 23.78 7.83 -19.72
CA THR A 139 23.89 9.26 -19.92
C THR A 139 22.69 9.75 -20.72
N PHE A 140 21.88 10.65 -20.14
CA PHE A 140 20.78 11.30 -20.83
C PHE A 140 21.23 12.66 -21.37
N ASP A 141 21.03 12.88 -22.66
CA ASP A 141 21.28 14.16 -23.31
C ASP A 141 19.95 14.72 -23.83
N LEU A 142 19.50 15.82 -23.22
CA LEU A 142 18.21 16.41 -23.54
C LEU A 142 18.12 16.91 -25.00
N ASP A 143 19.23 17.36 -25.59
CA ASP A 143 19.22 17.86 -26.96
C ASP A 143 19.17 16.69 -27.95
N GLN A 144 19.87 15.59 -27.67
CA GLN A 144 19.72 14.33 -28.41
C GLN A 144 18.32 13.75 -28.28
N PHE A 145 17.72 13.82 -27.08
CA PHE A 145 16.33 13.43 -26.85
C PHE A 145 15.37 14.23 -27.74
N PHE A 146 15.50 15.56 -27.80
CA PHE A 146 14.67 16.38 -28.68
C PHE A 146 14.88 16.06 -30.16
N ALA A 147 16.13 15.82 -30.58
CA ALA A 147 16.44 15.43 -31.95
C ALA A 147 15.82 14.05 -32.31
N ALA A 148 15.95 13.06 -31.42
CA ALA A 148 15.41 11.72 -31.61
C ALA A 148 13.88 11.73 -31.75
N LEU A 149 13.20 12.57 -30.99
CA LEU A 149 11.74 12.73 -31.05
C LEU A 149 11.26 13.77 -32.08
N GLN A 150 12.17 14.34 -32.88
CA GLN A 150 11.88 15.34 -33.91
C GLN A 150 11.16 16.59 -33.36
N ILE A 151 11.51 17.02 -32.15
CA ILE A 151 10.91 18.19 -31.49
C ILE A 151 11.75 19.42 -31.84
N GLU A 152 11.47 20.05 -32.99
CA GLU A 152 12.29 21.14 -33.54
C GLU A 152 12.00 22.53 -32.94
N SER A 153 10.80 22.73 -32.36
CA SER A 153 10.41 24.07 -31.91
C SER A 153 11.10 24.44 -30.61
N ALA A 154 11.98 25.44 -30.63
CA ALA A 154 12.68 25.93 -29.43
C ALA A 154 11.72 26.33 -28.28
N LYS A 155 10.53 26.85 -28.60
CA LYS A 155 9.50 27.19 -27.59
C LYS A 155 8.92 25.93 -26.93
N GLU A 156 8.72 24.89 -27.72
CA GLU A 156 8.22 23.59 -27.26
C GLU A 156 9.28 22.85 -26.44
N GLN A 157 10.54 22.84 -26.92
CA GLN A 157 11.69 22.32 -26.18
C GLN A 157 11.85 23.01 -24.81
N ALA A 158 11.77 24.34 -24.76
CA ALA A 158 11.82 25.09 -23.51
C ALA A 158 10.66 24.73 -22.56
N ARG A 159 9.47 24.45 -23.12
CA ARG A 159 8.32 24.01 -22.33
C ARG A 159 8.55 22.62 -21.74
N ILE A 160 9.04 21.66 -22.53
CA ILE A 160 9.36 20.30 -22.07
C ILE A 160 10.47 20.36 -21.01
N ARG A 161 11.53 21.14 -21.23
CA ARG A 161 12.61 21.36 -20.24
C ARG A 161 12.05 21.84 -18.90
N SER A 162 11.12 22.81 -18.92
CA SER A 162 10.47 23.26 -17.68
C SER A 162 9.58 22.18 -17.05
N CYS A 163 8.91 21.33 -17.83
CA CYS A 163 8.14 20.20 -17.30
C CYS A 163 9.06 19.18 -16.63
N PHE A 164 10.19 18.83 -17.25
CA PHE A 164 11.17 17.90 -16.70
C PHE A 164 11.79 18.42 -15.40
N ALA A 165 12.11 19.72 -15.34
CA ALA A 165 12.58 20.35 -14.11
C ALA A 165 11.52 20.31 -13.00
N THR A 166 10.24 20.50 -13.33
CA THR A 166 9.14 20.33 -12.37
C THR A 166 8.99 18.86 -11.95
N GLY A 167 9.15 17.90 -12.86
CA GLY A 167 9.17 16.48 -12.54
C GLY A 167 10.27 16.12 -11.54
N LEU A 168 11.49 16.64 -11.73
CA LEU A 168 12.58 16.45 -10.76
C LEU A 168 12.25 17.06 -9.39
N GLU A 169 11.62 18.24 -9.37
CA GLU A 169 11.16 18.85 -8.12
C GLU A 169 10.17 17.94 -7.38
N VAL A 170 9.22 17.33 -8.10
CA VAL A 170 8.24 16.36 -7.54
C VAL A 170 8.93 15.08 -7.07
N TYR A 171 9.86 14.53 -7.85
CA TYR A 171 10.64 13.34 -7.47
C TYR A 171 11.41 13.56 -6.16
N TYR A 172 12.11 14.70 -6.03
CA TYR A 172 12.86 14.98 -4.81
C TYR A 172 11.96 15.25 -3.61
N ASP A 173 10.82 15.89 -3.80
CA ASP A 173 9.83 16.08 -2.74
C ASP A 173 9.24 14.73 -2.28
N HIS A 174 9.01 13.81 -3.22
CA HIS A 174 8.53 12.46 -2.94
C HIS A 174 9.52 11.63 -2.12
N ILE A 175 10.79 11.59 -2.54
CA ILE A 175 11.80 10.77 -1.86
C ILE A 175 12.30 11.39 -0.56
N TYR A 176 12.44 12.72 -0.49
CA TYR A 176 13.03 13.39 0.68
C TYR A 176 12.01 14.09 1.58
N GLY A 177 10.75 14.21 1.18
CA GLY A 177 9.74 15.03 1.88
C GLY A 177 9.98 16.54 1.77
N TYR A 178 10.97 16.97 0.98
CA TYR A 178 11.26 18.38 0.71
C TYR A 178 12.03 18.56 -0.60
N ARG A 179 12.09 19.81 -1.08
CA ARG A 179 12.77 20.19 -2.33
C ARG A 179 14.30 20.28 -2.17
N LYS A 180 14.98 19.14 -2.14
CA LYS A 180 16.44 19.01 -1.92
C LYS A 180 17.29 19.99 -2.74
N TYR A 181 16.95 20.22 -4.00
CA TYR A 181 17.69 21.09 -4.92
C TYR A 181 16.95 22.39 -5.28
N GLY A 182 15.99 22.79 -4.46
CA GLY A 182 15.18 23.99 -4.69
C GLY A 182 14.13 23.82 -5.80
N ARG A 183 13.65 24.95 -6.34
CA ARG A 183 12.63 24.96 -7.40
C ARG A 183 13.26 24.76 -8.77
N LYS A 184 12.68 23.87 -9.58
CA LYS A 184 13.09 23.61 -10.97
C LYS A 184 14.60 23.38 -11.13
N PRO A 185 15.16 22.25 -10.65
CA PRO A 185 16.57 21.93 -10.80
C PRO A 185 16.94 21.54 -12.25
N GLU A 186 16.83 22.48 -13.19
CA GLU A 186 17.09 22.26 -14.63
C GLU A 186 18.50 21.73 -14.91
N HIS A 187 19.48 22.09 -14.07
CA HIS A 187 20.87 21.64 -14.19
C HIS A 187 21.04 20.13 -13.97
N LEU A 188 20.07 19.45 -13.35
CA LEU A 188 20.13 18.00 -13.09
C LEU A 188 19.45 17.16 -14.18
N ILE A 189 18.81 17.77 -15.18
CA ILE A 189 18.05 17.02 -16.21
C ILE A 189 18.94 15.98 -16.91
N ASN A 190 20.10 16.39 -17.42
CA ASN A 190 21.01 15.47 -18.13
C ASN A 190 21.64 14.41 -17.21
N GLN A 191 21.74 14.70 -15.91
CA GLN A 191 22.32 13.75 -14.95
C GLN A 191 21.32 12.67 -14.54
N ARG A 192 20.05 13.03 -14.38
CA ARG A 192 19.06 12.17 -13.70
C ARG A 192 18.00 11.56 -14.60
N MET A 193 17.70 12.16 -15.75
CA MET A 193 16.64 11.68 -16.63
C MET A 193 17.05 10.46 -17.48
N GLY A 194 18.25 9.93 -17.26
CA GLY A 194 18.68 8.63 -17.82
C GLY A 194 18.09 7.44 -17.08
N GLU A 195 17.71 7.64 -15.82
CA GLU A 195 17.03 6.63 -15.00
C GLU A 195 15.55 6.59 -15.38
N PRO A 196 15.01 5.46 -15.89
CA PRO A 196 13.62 5.40 -16.37
C PRO A 196 12.59 5.85 -15.33
N TYR A 197 12.77 5.41 -14.07
CA TYR A 197 11.91 5.81 -12.95
C TYR A 197 11.83 7.33 -12.81
N ILE A 198 12.98 8.02 -12.74
CA ILE A 198 13.04 9.50 -12.63
C ILE A 198 12.48 10.17 -13.88
N PHE A 199 12.79 9.65 -15.07
CA PHE A 199 12.24 10.17 -16.33
C PHE A 199 10.71 10.22 -16.31
N GLY A 200 10.08 9.20 -15.72
CA GLY A 200 8.63 9.12 -15.54
C GLY A 200 8.00 10.36 -14.90
N PHE A 201 8.65 10.97 -13.92
CA PHE A 201 8.17 12.22 -13.29
C PHE A 201 8.14 13.39 -14.28
N GLY A 202 9.18 13.52 -15.10
CA GLY A 202 9.22 14.53 -16.16
C GLY A 202 8.16 14.30 -17.23
N MET A 203 7.95 13.03 -17.60
CA MET A 203 6.91 12.60 -18.53
C MET A 203 5.51 12.99 -18.04
N VAL A 204 5.16 12.69 -16.78
CA VAL A 204 3.86 13.04 -16.19
C VAL A 204 3.57 14.54 -16.34
N GLU A 205 4.54 15.39 -16.00
CA GLU A 205 4.40 16.84 -16.11
C GLU A 205 4.30 17.33 -17.57
N ALA A 206 4.96 16.64 -18.50
CA ALA A 206 4.85 16.92 -19.93
C ALA A 206 3.46 16.55 -20.47
N LEU A 207 2.92 15.39 -20.10
CA LEU A 207 1.58 14.95 -20.53
C LEU A 207 0.48 15.85 -19.99
N ARG A 208 0.61 16.33 -18.74
CA ARG A 208 -0.35 17.26 -18.12
C ARG A 208 -0.26 18.70 -18.63
N ALA A 209 0.77 19.05 -19.40
CA ALA A 209 0.91 20.39 -19.94
C ALA A 209 -0.25 20.72 -20.90
N LYS A 210 -1.19 21.56 -20.45
CA LYS A 210 -2.38 21.96 -21.22
C LYS A 210 -2.06 22.74 -22.51
N ARG A 211 -0.88 23.37 -22.58
CA ARG A 211 -0.44 24.21 -23.70
C ARG A 211 1.07 24.12 -23.87
N GLY A 212 1.53 24.43 -25.09
CA GLY A 212 2.95 24.61 -25.39
C GLY A 212 3.73 23.34 -25.73
N ILE A 213 3.08 22.17 -25.70
CA ILE A 213 3.60 20.90 -26.20
C ILE A 213 2.55 20.34 -27.17
N LYS A 214 2.95 20.01 -28.38
CA LYS A 214 2.08 19.41 -29.39
C LYS A 214 1.71 17.98 -28.97
N GLU A 215 0.55 17.53 -29.43
CA GLU A 215 0.10 16.15 -29.21
C GLU A 215 1.07 15.13 -29.80
N THR A 216 1.59 15.37 -31.01
CA THR A 216 2.61 14.51 -31.63
C THR A 216 3.86 14.34 -30.76
N SER A 217 4.30 15.41 -30.10
CA SER A 217 5.47 15.37 -29.21
C SER A 217 5.15 14.61 -27.91
N LYS A 218 3.94 14.76 -27.36
CA LYS A 218 3.50 13.98 -26.19
C LYS A 218 3.44 12.49 -26.49
N LEU A 219 2.90 12.10 -27.64
CA LEU A 219 2.87 10.70 -28.10
C LEU A 219 4.28 10.15 -28.29
N ALA A 220 5.20 10.95 -28.86
CA ALA A 220 6.61 10.57 -28.99
C ALA A 220 7.28 10.37 -27.62
N ILE A 221 6.96 11.21 -26.62
CA ILE A 221 7.40 11.03 -25.24
C ILE A 221 6.86 9.73 -24.66
N CYS A 222 5.57 9.42 -24.82
CA CYS A 222 5.00 8.15 -24.37
C CYS A 222 5.72 6.94 -24.98
N GLN A 223 5.97 6.98 -26.28
CA GLN A 223 6.70 5.91 -26.97
C GLN A 223 8.12 5.76 -26.42
N TYR A 224 8.84 6.87 -26.23
CA TYR A 224 10.17 6.86 -25.62
C TYR A 224 10.13 6.22 -24.23
N THR A 225 9.18 6.63 -23.37
CA THR A 225 9.02 6.08 -22.01
C THR A 225 8.87 4.56 -22.03
N LEU A 226 8.01 4.03 -22.91
CA LEU A 226 7.79 2.59 -23.01
C LEU A 226 9.02 1.85 -23.56
N GLN A 227 9.79 2.48 -24.45
CA GLN A 227 11.02 1.90 -25.01
C GLN A 227 12.19 1.90 -24.03
N THR A 228 12.20 2.81 -23.06
CA THR A 228 13.24 2.89 -22.03
C THR A 228 12.93 2.05 -20.79
N ALA A 229 11.75 1.46 -20.70
CA ALA A 229 11.39 0.62 -19.56
C ALA A 229 12.19 -0.69 -19.59
N VAL A 230 12.88 -0.98 -18.49
CA VAL A 230 13.63 -2.23 -18.27
C VAL A 230 13.18 -2.79 -16.92
N PRO A 231 12.04 -3.51 -16.85
CA PRO A 231 11.44 -3.91 -15.58
C PRO A 231 12.33 -4.76 -14.66
N GLU A 232 13.39 -5.35 -15.20
CA GLU A 232 14.36 -6.16 -14.49
C GLU A 232 15.44 -5.33 -13.77
N GLU A 233 15.60 -4.04 -14.11
CA GLU A 233 16.58 -3.14 -13.50
C GLU A 233 15.95 -2.37 -12.31
N GLU A 234 16.75 -2.12 -11.26
CA GLU A 234 16.38 -1.16 -10.23
C GLU A 234 16.15 0.21 -10.87
N TYR A 235 15.02 0.86 -10.56
CA TYR A 235 14.56 2.09 -11.24
C TYR A 235 14.32 1.96 -12.75
N GLY A 236 14.27 0.74 -13.30
CA GLY A 236 14.07 0.50 -14.72
C GLY A 236 12.62 0.68 -15.18
N VAL A 237 11.64 0.74 -14.28
CA VAL A 237 10.23 1.03 -14.62
C VAL A 237 9.94 2.53 -14.44
N PRO A 238 9.47 3.23 -15.49
CA PRO A 238 9.14 4.64 -15.38
C PRO A 238 8.04 4.95 -14.36
N HIS A 239 8.21 6.00 -13.57
CA HIS A 239 7.14 6.51 -12.72
C HIS A 239 5.95 7.03 -13.56
N GLY A 240 4.73 6.89 -13.03
CA GLY A 240 3.54 7.47 -13.64
C GLY A 240 3.04 6.77 -14.92
N LEU A 241 3.41 5.52 -15.16
CA LEU A 241 2.93 4.72 -16.30
C LEU A 241 1.38 4.67 -16.39
N ILE A 242 0.67 4.74 -15.26
CA ILE A 242 -0.80 4.82 -15.24
C ILE A 242 -1.34 6.13 -15.84
N VAL A 243 -0.61 7.24 -15.66
CA VAL A 243 -0.92 8.54 -16.28
C VAL A 243 -0.69 8.47 -17.78
N LEU A 244 0.40 7.82 -18.20
CA LEU A 244 0.66 7.53 -19.61
C LEU A 244 -0.47 6.71 -20.23
N ALA A 245 -0.93 5.63 -19.57
CA ALA A 245 -2.07 4.85 -20.04
C ALA A 245 -3.35 5.69 -20.14
N SER A 246 -3.62 6.52 -19.13
CA SER A 246 -4.78 7.43 -19.13
C SER A 246 -4.74 8.43 -20.29
N TYR A 247 -3.57 8.99 -20.57
CA TYR A 247 -3.37 9.91 -21.70
C TYR A 247 -3.56 9.21 -23.06
N LEU A 248 -3.01 8.01 -23.22
CA LEU A 248 -3.20 7.22 -24.45
C LEU A 248 -4.66 6.79 -24.62
N ALA A 249 -5.37 6.50 -23.53
CA ALA A 249 -6.80 6.22 -23.54
C ALA A 249 -7.61 7.43 -24.00
N GLU A 250 -7.33 8.63 -23.46
CA GLU A 250 -8.00 9.88 -23.84
C GLU A 250 -7.78 10.23 -25.33
N THR A 251 -6.58 10.00 -25.83
CA THR A 251 -6.19 10.33 -27.22
C THR A 251 -6.53 9.23 -28.23
N GLY A 252 -7.05 8.09 -27.78
CA GLY A 252 -7.45 6.96 -28.64
C GLY A 252 -6.28 6.13 -29.19
N TYR A 253 -5.08 6.25 -28.62
CA TYR A 253 -3.89 5.47 -29.00
C TYR A 253 -3.62 4.29 -28.06
N LEU A 254 -4.38 4.12 -26.98
CA LEU A 254 -4.24 2.96 -26.10
C LEU A 254 -4.86 1.71 -26.73
N GLU A 255 -4.01 0.73 -27.05
CA GLU A 255 -4.39 -0.61 -27.49
C GLU A 255 -4.49 -1.57 -26.29
N ALA A 256 -5.30 -2.63 -26.42
CA ALA A 256 -5.52 -3.60 -25.34
C ALA A 256 -4.22 -4.28 -24.87
N ASN A 257 -3.32 -4.63 -25.79
CA ASN A 257 -2.05 -5.26 -25.44
C ASN A 257 -1.10 -4.28 -24.75
N MET A 258 -1.07 -3.03 -25.18
CA MET A 258 -0.29 -1.98 -24.54
C MET A 258 -0.82 -1.70 -23.13
N PHE A 259 -2.13 -1.65 -22.93
CA PHE A 259 -2.75 -1.55 -21.62
C PHE A 259 -2.28 -2.69 -20.70
N ARG A 260 -2.39 -3.95 -21.14
CA ARG A 260 -1.95 -5.13 -20.35
C ARG A 260 -0.48 -5.04 -19.95
N ALA A 261 0.39 -4.65 -20.89
CA ALA A 261 1.82 -4.48 -20.62
C ALA A 261 2.06 -3.36 -19.59
N ILE A 262 1.40 -2.21 -19.75
CA ILE A 262 1.51 -1.09 -18.81
C ILE A 262 1.01 -1.49 -17.42
N MET A 263 -0.11 -2.20 -17.31
CA MET A 263 -0.63 -2.64 -16.02
C MET A 263 0.31 -3.62 -15.33
N GLN A 264 0.93 -4.55 -16.08
CA GLN A 264 1.94 -5.46 -15.54
C GLN A 264 3.15 -4.70 -14.99
N MET A 265 3.71 -3.76 -15.76
CA MET A 265 4.84 -2.95 -15.32
C MET A 265 4.49 -2.07 -14.11
N THR A 266 3.32 -1.44 -14.12
CA THR A 266 2.88 -0.56 -13.02
C THR A 266 2.73 -1.34 -11.71
N ASN A 267 2.33 -2.62 -11.78
CA ASN A 267 2.20 -3.45 -10.59
C ASN A 267 3.52 -3.66 -9.85
N LEU A 268 4.63 -3.74 -10.60
CA LEU A 268 5.97 -3.91 -10.02
C LEU A 268 6.38 -2.69 -9.17
N LEU A 269 5.86 -1.50 -9.48
CA LEU A 269 6.23 -0.26 -8.80
C LEU A 269 5.52 -0.01 -7.46
N ARG A 270 4.52 -0.81 -7.07
CA ARG A 270 3.72 -0.66 -5.83
C ARG A 270 2.96 0.68 -5.67
N GLN A 271 3.19 1.68 -6.53
CA GLN A 271 2.63 3.04 -6.44
C GLN A 271 1.60 3.29 -7.55
N TRP A 272 0.45 2.63 -7.47
CA TRP A 272 -0.62 2.75 -8.46
C TRP A 272 -1.35 4.09 -8.42
N VAL A 273 -1.63 4.57 -7.20
CA VAL A 273 -2.52 5.71 -6.98
C VAL A 273 -1.78 7.02 -7.21
N TRP A 274 -0.49 7.05 -6.91
CA TRP A 274 0.32 8.25 -7.08
C TRP A 274 1.19 8.11 -8.32
N PRO A 275 1.09 9.03 -9.30
CA PRO A 275 0.59 10.41 -9.18
C PRO A 275 -0.79 10.63 -9.81
N TRP A 276 -1.63 9.59 -9.94
CA TRP A 276 -2.87 9.58 -10.72
C TRP A 276 -3.89 10.65 -10.28
N GLN A 277 -4.47 11.39 -11.22
CA GLN A 277 -5.59 12.31 -10.95
C GLN A 277 -6.94 11.65 -11.22
N ILE A 278 -8.01 12.12 -10.56
CA ILE A 278 -9.32 11.46 -10.64
C ILE A 278 -9.90 11.51 -12.06
N GLU A 279 -9.65 12.60 -12.79
CA GLU A 279 -10.06 12.73 -14.20
C GLU A 279 -9.35 11.72 -15.09
N GLU A 280 -8.04 11.52 -14.88
CA GLU A 280 -7.23 10.53 -15.59
C GLU A 280 -7.73 9.10 -15.30
N ALA A 281 -8.09 8.82 -14.03
CA ALA A 281 -8.62 7.52 -13.65
C ALA A 281 -9.99 7.21 -14.26
N ILE A 282 -10.85 8.22 -14.31
CA ILE A 282 -12.13 8.14 -15.01
C ILE A 282 -11.91 7.92 -16.52
N GLN A 283 -10.95 8.61 -17.13
CA GLN A 283 -10.64 8.43 -18.55
C GLN A 283 -10.19 7.00 -18.87
N LEU A 284 -9.20 6.47 -18.13
CA LEU A 284 -8.70 5.11 -18.38
C LEU A 284 -9.77 4.05 -18.12
N SER A 285 -10.57 4.21 -17.06
CA SER A 285 -11.64 3.24 -16.76
C SER A 285 -12.78 3.30 -17.77
N ASN A 286 -13.14 4.49 -18.29
CA ASN A 286 -14.11 4.60 -19.39
C ASN A 286 -13.61 3.87 -20.64
N TRP A 287 -12.34 4.05 -21.00
CA TRP A 287 -11.73 3.32 -22.11
C TRP A 287 -11.80 1.80 -21.87
N LEU A 288 -11.42 1.33 -20.67
CA LEU A 288 -11.48 -0.09 -20.31
C LEU A 288 -12.90 -0.66 -20.42
N ILE A 289 -13.90 0.06 -19.92
CA ILE A 289 -15.31 -0.35 -19.99
C ILE A 289 -15.77 -0.43 -21.45
N ALA A 290 -15.35 0.51 -22.29
CA ALA A 290 -15.73 0.60 -23.70
C ALA A 290 -15.03 -0.43 -24.61
N GLN A 291 -13.90 -1.02 -24.20
CA GLN A 291 -13.13 -1.88 -25.10
C GLN A 291 -13.78 -3.22 -25.42
N GLU A 292 -13.97 -3.53 -26.71
CA GLU A 292 -14.59 -4.79 -27.15
C GLU A 292 -13.61 -5.97 -27.11
N GLU A 293 -12.31 -5.71 -27.31
CA GLU A 293 -11.26 -6.73 -27.31
C GLU A 293 -10.94 -7.30 -25.91
N ILE A 294 -11.32 -6.57 -24.86
CA ILE A 294 -11.12 -6.98 -23.48
C ILE A 294 -12.38 -7.71 -23.03
N SER A 295 -12.24 -8.98 -22.64
CA SER A 295 -13.38 -9.79 -22.19
C SER A 295 -14.04 -9.19 -20.95
N ALA A 296 -15.34 -9.48 -20.74
CA ALA A 296 -16.06 -9.04 -19.54
C ALA A 296 -15.35 -9.46 -18.24
N GLN A 297 -14.78 -10.68 -18.21
CA GLN A 297 -14.06 -11.19 -17.05
C GLN A 297 -12.77 -10.42 -16.79
N GLU A 298 -12.04 -10.08 -17.84
CA GLU A 298 -10.82 -9.28 -17.73
C GLU A 298 -11.12 -7.85 -17.30
N LYS A 299 -12.19 -7.22 -17.83
CA LYS A 299 -12.66 -5.91 -17.36
C LYS A 299 -12.99 -5.96 -15.87
N LEU A 300 -13.73 -6.97 -15.45
CA LEU A 300 -14.10 -7.20 -14.06
C LEU A 300 -12.85 -7.31 -13.17
N PHE A 301 -11.87 -8.11 -13.57
CA PHE A 301 -10.59 -8.25 -12.88
C PHE A 301 -9.89 -6.90 -12.72
N TRP A 302 -9.74 -6.12 -13.80
CA TRP A 302 -9.03 -4.84 -13.74
C TRP A 302 -9.75 -3.78 -12.93
N LEU A 303 -11.09 -3.68 -13.04
CA LEU A 303 -11.89 -2.75 -12.22
C LEU A 303 -11.80 -3.10 -10.74
N TRP A 304 -11.88 -4.40 -10.41
CA TRP A 304 -11.66 -4.87 -9.05
C TRP A 304 -10.25 -4.54 -8.58
N HIS A 305 -9.23 -4.91 -9.36
CA HIS A 305 -7.83 -4.67 -9.03
C HIS A 305 -7.57 -3.18 -8.77
N PHE A 306 -8.09 -2.27 -9.60
CA PHE A 306 -8.00 -0.82 -9.37
C PHE A 306 -8.68 -0.40 -8.07
N SER A 307 -9.90 -0.86 -7.78
CA SER A 307 -10.59 -0.48 -6.55
C SER A 307 -9.81 -0.82 -5.27
N MET A 308 -9.04 -1.90 -5.31
CA MET A 308 -8.25 -2.38 -4.17
C MET A 308 -7.00 -1.52 -3.91
N GLN A 309 -6.54 -0.73 -4.88
CA GLN A 309 -5.34 0.11 -4.72
C GLN A 309 -5.60 1.37 -3.87
N PHE A 310 -6.86 1.82 -3.75
CA PHE A 310 -7.22 3.08 -3.09
C PHE A 310 -7.49 2.95 -1.59
N HIS A 311 -6.68 2.16 -0.86
CA HIS A 311 -6.85 2.00 0.58
C HIS A 311 -6.43 3.26 1.35
N GLU A 312 -5.38 3.96 0.89
CA GLU A 312 -4.89 5.20 1.52
C GLU A 312 -5.68 6.45 1.10
N ASP A 313 -6.17 6.50 -0.15
CA ASP A 313 -7.02 7.60 -0.65
C ASP A 313 -8.46 7.13 -0.91
N TYR A 314 -9.18 6.88 0.18
CA TYR A 314 -10.57 6.41 0.09
C TYR A 314 -11.51 7.41 -0.60
N HIS A 315 -11.21 8.71 -0.58
CA HIS A 315 -12.03 9.72 -1.25
C HIS A 315 -11.90 9.62 -2.76
N PHE A 316 -10.68 9.42 -3.26
CA PHE A 316 -10.41 9.13 -4.66
C PHE A 316 -11.08 7.82 -5.08
N GLY A 317 -10.81 6.73 -4.34
CA GLY A 317 -11.39 5.41 -4.61
C GLY A 317 -12.91 5.42 -4.65
N LYS A 318 -13.55 6.09 -3.67
CA LYS A 318 -15.00 6.23 -3.60
C LYS A 318 -15.58 6.99 -4.79
N LYS A 319 -14.94 8.06 -5.26
CA LYS A 319 -15.41 8.80 -6.45
C LYS A 319 -15.35 7.93 -7.69
N LEU A 320 -14.22 7.23 -7.88
CA LEU A 320 -14.00 6.39 -9.05
C LEU A 320 -14.94 5.17 -9.09
N VAL A 321 -15.12 4.48 -7.96
CA VAL A 321 -16.05 3.34 -7.86
C VAL A 321 -17.50 3.78 -8.12
N ASN A 322 -17.94 4.89 -7.53
CA ASN A 322 -19.30 5.39 -7.81
C ASN A 322 -19.49 5.76 -9.28
N HIS A 323 -18.45 6.29 -9.93
CA HIS A 323 -18.47 6.54 -11.37
C HIS A 323 -18.69 5.26 -12.18
N TRP A 324 -18.00 4.16 -11.85
CA TRP A 324 -18.21 2.87 -12.51
C TRP A 324 -19.60 2.29 -12.31
N LEU A 325 -20.10 2.32 -11.07
CA LEU A 325 -21.43 1.79 -10.74
C LEU A 325 -22.55 2.59 -11.44
N ALA A 326 -22.35 3.89 -11.63
CA ALA A 326 -23.24 4.74 -12.41
C ALA A 326 -23.02 4.66 -13.94
N HIS A 327 -21.96 3.99 -14.41
CA HIS A 327 -21.60 3.99 -15.82
C HIS A 327 -22.65 3.20 -16.65
N PRO A 328 -23.25 3.81 -17.69
CA PRO A 328 -24.35 3.19 -18.42
C PRO A 328 -23.91 2.01 -19.30
N ASN A 329 -22.65 2.01 -19.76
CA ASN A 329 -22.13 0.93 -20.62
C ASN A 329 -21.48 -0.22 -19.81
N LEU A 330 -21.41 -0.12 -18.49
CA LEU A 330 -20.96 -1.24 -17.66
C LEU A 330 -22.18 -2.10 -17.35
N ALA A 331 -22.22 -3.32 -17.87
CA ALA A 331 -23.36 -4.22 -17.70
C ALA A 331 -23.63 -4.48 -16.21
N ASP A 332 -24.90 -4.54 -15.82
CA ASP A 332 -25.29 -4.74 -14.42
C ASP A 332 -24.80 -6.08 -13.87
N THR A 333 -24.66 -7.11 -14.72
CA THR A 333 -24.04 -8.39 -14.33
C THR A 333 -22.59 -8.20 -13.89
N ILE A 334 -21.81 -7.41 -14.63
CA ILE A 334 -20.42 -7.10 -14.26
C ILE A 334 -20.39 -6.26 -12.98
N LYS A 335 -21.30 -5.28 -12.82
CA LYS A 335 -21.39 -4.49 -11.58
C LYS A 335 -21.69 -5.37 -10.37
N LYS A 336 -22.66 -6.28 -10.48
CA LYS A 336 -23.02 -7.23 -9.41
C LYS A 336 -21.86 -8.16 -9.08
N GLU A 337 -21.19 -8.71 -10.08
CA GLU A 337 -20.01 -9.54 -9.84
C GLU A 337 -18.88 -8.75 -9.17
N LEU A 338 -18.62 -7.52 -9.61
CA LEU A 338 -17.64 -6.62 -9.00
C LEU A 338 -17.93 -6.37 -7.52
N ILE A 339 -19.18 -6.03 -7.21
CA ILE A 339 -19.67 -5.83 -5.86
C ILE A 339 -19.52 -7.10 -5.02
N GLN A 340 -19.85 -8.26 -5.59
CA GLN A 340 -19.77 -9.52 -4.87
C GLN A 340 -18.33 -9.85 -4.47
N GLY A 341 -17.32 -9.54 -5.29
CA GLY A 341 -15.93 -9.77 -4.91
C GLY A 341 -15.32 -8.73 -3.98
N TRP A 342 -16.02 -7.62 -3.73
CA TRP A 342 -15.70 -6.76 -2.58
C TRP A 342 -16.27 -7.32 -1.27
N LEU A 343 -17.37 -8.08 -1.35
CA LEU A 343 -18.06 -8.64 -0.18
C LEU A 343 -17.53 -10.03 0.20
N ASP A 344 -17.01 -10.77 -0.77
CA ASP A 344 -16.52 -12.12 -0.61
C ASP A 344 -15.00 -12.14 -0.71
N ASN A 345 -14.33 -12.07 0.45
CA ASN A 345 -12.87 -12.06 0.53
C ASN A 345 -12.23 -13.38 0.03
N GLU A 346 -13.00 -14.47 -0.10
CA GLU A 346 -12.49 -15.76 -0.60
C GLU A 346 -12.71 -15.91 -2.11
N LYS A 347 -13.68 -15.19 -2.68
CA LYS A 347 -14.00 -15.28 -4.10
C LYS A 347 -13.11 -14.39 -4.94
N LEU A 348 -12.13 -15.02 -5.58
CA LEU A 348 -11.43 -14.42 -6.72
C LEU A 348 -12.43 -14.09 -7.83
N LEU A 349 -12.50 -12.81 -8.21
CA LEU A 349 -13.36 -12.35 -9.31
C LEU A 349 -12.75 -12.71 -10.67
N GLY A 350 -13.03 -13.95 -11.07
CA GLY A 350 -12.59 -14.47 -12.35
C GLY A 350 -11.22 -15.06 -12.36
N LYS A 351 -10.89 -15.61 -13.54
CA LYS A 351 -9.55 -16.02 -13.88
C LYS A 351 -8.78 -14.77 -14.35
N PRO A 352 -7.73 -14.32 -13.64
CA PRO A 352 -6.91 -13.22 -14.13
C PRO A 352 -6.34 -13.56 -15.52
N PRO A 353 -6.05 -12.56 -16.37
CA PRO A 353 -5.44 -12.79 -17.68
C PRO A 353 -4.19 -13.66 -17.56
N ALA A 354 -3.94 -14.53 -18.56
CA ALA A 354 -2.80 -15.44 -18.52
C ALA A 354 -1.46 -14.76 -18.20
N PRO A 355 -1.10 -13.60 -18.80
CA PRO A 355 0.13 -12.90 -18.44
C PRO A 355 0.20 -12.54 -16.95
N TRP A 356 -0.93 -12.16 -16.34
CA TRP A 356 -0.99 -11.82 -14.93
C TRP A 356 -0.83 -13.03 -14.03
N ARG A 357 -1.48 -14.14 -14.39
CA ARG A 357 -1.31 -15.41 -13.66
C ARG A 357 0.12 -15.92 -13.76
N LEU A 358 0.80 -15.69 -14.89
CA LEU A 358 2.22 -16.02 -15.01
C LEU A 358 3.06 -15.21 -14.02
N VAL A 359 2.84 -13.90 -13.94
CA VAL A 359 3.53 -13.03 -12.98
C VAL A 359 3.30 -13.49 -11.52
N ILE A 360 2.04 -13.78 -11.14
CA ILE A 360 1.73 -14.36 -9.81
C ILE A 360 2.43 -15.72 -9.62
N ALA A 361 2.45 -16.56 -10.65
CA ALA A 361 3.06 -17.87 -10.56
C ALA A 361 4.59 -17.80 -10.45
N GLN A 362 5.23 -16.79 -11.06
CA GLN A 362 6.66 -16.54 -10.93
C GLN A 362 7.01 -16.21 -9.49
N THR A 363 6.30 -15.27 -8.86
CA THR A 363 6.59 -14.84 -7.48
C THR A 363 6.21 -15.86 -6.43
N THR A 364 5.14 -16.63 -6.66
CA THR A 364 4.69 -17.68 -5.72
C THR A 364 5.42 -19.01 -5.90
N GLY A 365 6.25 -19.14 -6.94
CA GLY A 365 6.86 -20.40 -7.33
C GLY A 365 5.86 -21.46 -7.84
N ASP A 366 4.62 -21.08 -8.19
CA ASP A 366 3.59 -22.02 -8.65
C ASP A 366 3.83 -22.44 -10.12
N LEU A 367 4.69 -23.44 -10.29
CA LEU A 367 5.05 -23.99 -11.58
C LEU A 367 3.86 -24.54 -12.39
N ALA A 368 2.75 -24.92 -11.75
CA ALA A 368 1.57 -25.43 -12.44
C ALA A 368 0.73 -24.28 -13.00
N ALA A 369 0.51 -23.23 -12.21
CA ALA A 369 -0.16 -22.02 -12.65
C ALA A 369 0.63 -21.32 -13.78
N ALA A 370 1.96 -21.25 -13.68
CA ALA A 370 2.82 -20.70 -14.73
C ALA A 370 2.68 -21.49 -16.04
N GLU A 371 2.68 -22.82 -15.96
CA GLU A 371 2.50 -23.68 -17.14
C GLU A 371 1.12 -23.49 -17.79
N GLU A 372 0.06 -23.41 -16.99
CA GLU A 372 -1.29 -23.17 -17.50
C GLU A 372 -1.40 -21.80 -18.18
N ALA A 373 -0.86 -20.76 -17.57
CA ALA A 373 -0.81 -19.41 -18.13
C ALA A 373 -0.05 -19.39 -19.48
N LEU A 374 1.14 -19.97 -19.53
CA LEU A 374 1.95 -20.03 -20.75
C LEU A 374 1.26 -20.81 -21.87
N LYS A 375 0.56 -21.91 -21.55
CA LYS A 375 -0.24 -22.65 -22.55
C LYS A 375 -1.35 -21.80 -23.14
N GLU A 376 -2.05 -21.03 -22.30
CA GLU A 376 -3.12 -20.11 -22.75
C GLU A 376 -2.57 -18.99 -23.64
N MET A 377 -1.33 -18.55 -23.38
CA MET A 377 -0.60 -17.60 -24.22
C MET A 377 -0.02 -18.20 -25.51
N GLY A 378 -0.19 -19.51 -25.72
CA GLY A 378 0.32 -20.20 -26.91
C GLY A 378 1.84 -20.47 -26.89
N ALA A 379 2.48 -20.42 -25.72
CA ALA A 379 3.91 -20.71 -25.59
C ALA A 379 4.22 -22.18 -25.96
N SER A 380 5.37 -22.38 -26.60
CA SER A 380 5.88 -23.69 -26.95
C SER A 380 6.27 -24.49 -25.71
N ARG A 381 6.39 -25.81 -25.87
CA ARG A 381 6.85 -26.71 -24.80
C ARG A 381 8.28 -26.36 -24.32
N GLN A 382 9.12 -25.83 -25.20
CA GLN A 382 10.49 -25.43 -24.85
C GLN A 382 10.49 -24.15 -23.99
N GLU A 383 9.71 -23.14 -24.39
CA GLU A 383 9.54 -21.90 -23.61
C GLU A 383 8.95 -22.19 -22.23
N ILE A 384 7.89 -23.02 -22.15
CA ILE A 384 7.32 -23.47 -20.88
C ILE A 384 8.39 -24.12 -20.00
N LYS A 385 9.21 -25.00 -20.56
CA LYS A 385 10.27 -25.67 -19.80
C LYS A 385 11.32 -24.67 -19.30
N GLN A 386 11.69 -23.68 -20.11
CA GLN A 386 12.65 -22.66 -19.75
C GLN A 386 12.12 -21.75 -18.65
N VAL A 387 10.90 -21.22 -18.78
CA VAL A 387 10.29 -20.34 -17.76
C VAL A 387 10.11 -21.09 -16.45
N LYS A 388 9.62 -22.33 -16.47
CA LYS A 388 9.52 -23.15 -15.24
C LYS A 388 10.88 -23.41 -14.58
N ARG A 389 11.96 -23.50 -15.37
CA ARG A 389 13.31 -23.65 -14.83
C ARG A 389 13.73 -22.36 -14.12
N ILE A 390 13.52 -21.19 -14.73
CA ILE A 390 13.81 -19.88 -14.14
C ILE A 390 13.04 -19.70 -12.82
N ILE A 391 11.72 -19.87 -12.84
CA ILE A 391 10.88 -19.77 -11.62
C ILE A 391 11.37 -20.70 -10.53
N LYS A 392 11.73 -21.93 -10.91
CA LYS A 392 12.23 -22.91 -9.96
C LYS A 392 13.58 -22.47 -9.37
N GLU A 393 14.52 -22.06 -10.21
CA GLU A 393 15.84 -21.59 -9.81
C GLU A 393 15.73 -20.37 -8.87
N GLU A 394 14.89 -19.39 -9.21
CA GLU A 394 14.57 -18.22 -8.38
C GLU A 394 13.95 -18.62 -7.04
N SER A 395 12.92 -19.48 -7.05
CA SER A 395 12.25 -19.94 -5.83
C SER A 395 13.16 -20.77 -4.91
N GLU A 396 14.19 -21.42 -5.47
CA GLU A 396 15.16 -22.23 -4.72
C GLU A 396 16.33 -21.38 -4.22
N SER A 397 16.74 -20.34 -4.96
CA SER A 397 17.75 -19.37 -4.48
C SER A 397 17.22 -18.49 -3.37
N ASP A 398 15.91 -18.28 -3.31
CA ASP A 398 15.29 -17.25 -2.47
C ASP A 398 14.58 -17.81 -1.22
N LEU A 399 15.11 -18.90 -0.64
CA LEU A 399 14.56 -19.51 0.59
C LEU A 399 14.59 -18.56 1.82
N ILE A 400 15.39 -17.49 1.78
CA ILE A 400 15.48 -16.45 2.82
C ILE A 400 14.87 -15.12 2.34
N GLY A 401 15.04 -14.73 1.07
CA GLY A 401 14.32 -13.58 0.52
C GLY A 401 12.82 -13.85 0.33
N GLY A 402 12.30 -15.07 0.36
CA GLY A 402 10.84 -15.28 0.48
C GLY A 402 10.21 -14.70 1.76
N PHE A 403 11.00 -14.42 2.81
CA PHE A 403 10.56 -13.74 4.04
C PHE A 403 10.79 -12.22 4.03
N PHE A 404 11.78 -11.72 3.27
CA PHE A 404 12.27 -10.34 3.33
C PHE A 404 12.33 -9.62 1.97
N SER A 405 12.18 -10.34 0.87
CA SER A 405 12.12 -9.78 -0.46
C SER A 405 10.93 -8.85 -0.48
N HIS A 406 11.24 -7.64 -0.90
CA HIS A 406 10.28 -6.63 -1.28
C HIS A 406 9.55 -7.05 -2.56
N ASP A 407 9.12 -8.31 -2.65
CA ASP A 407 8.34 -8.83 -3.75
C ASP A 407 7.11 -7.93 -3.90
N PRO A 408 6.95 -7.20 -5.01
CA PRO A 408 5.77 -6.38 -5.29
C PRO A 408 4.46 -7.14 -5.14
N LEU A 409 4.54 -8.48 -5.11
CA LEU A 409 3.45 -9.40 -4.94
C LEU A 409 3.30 -9.95 -3.51
N PHE A 410 3.93 -9.35 -2.48
CA PHE A 410 3.64 -9.69 -1.08
C PHE A 410 2.15 -9.43 -0.74
N ASN A 411 1.53 -8.40 -1.35
CA ASN A 411 0.08 -8.14 -1.34
C ASN A 411 -0.74 -9.12 -2.21
N PHE A 412 -0.09 -10.03 -2.92
CA PHE A 412 -0.67 -10.98 -3.87
C PHE A 412 -0.35 -12.43 -3.56
N ASN A 413 0.41 -12.71 -2.49
CA ASN A 413 0.61 -14.08 -2.06
C ASN A 413 -0.80 -14.69 -1.84
N PRO A 414 -1.20 -15.75 -2.54
CA PRO A 414 -2.52 -16.35 -2.40
C PRO A 414 -2.75 -16.89 -0.96
N ARG A 415 -1.72 -16.99 -0.12
CA ARG A 415 -1.84 -17.21 1.33
C ARG A 415 -2.10 -15.95 2.16
N PHE A 416 -1.75 -14.76 1.67
CA PHE A 416 -1.92 -13.49 2.38
C PHE A 416 -3.00 -12.56 1.79
N GLY A 417 -3.52 -12.86 0.59
CA GLY A 417 -4.61 -12.14 -0.07
C GLY A 417 -4.30 -10.66 -0.31
N TYR A 418 -5.18 -9.95 -1.01
CA TYR A 418 -5.30 -8.54 -0.70
C TYR A 418 -5.70 -8.50 0.75
N LEU A 419 -4.84 -7.96 1.61
CA LEU A 419 -4.86 -8.28 3.03
C LEU A 419 -6.26 -8.17 3.62
N PHE A 420 -7.08 -7.20 3.19
CA PHE A 420 -8.54 -7.30 3.19
C PHE A 420 -9.18 -6.31 2.19
N THR A 421 -10.44 -6.52 1.80
CA THR A 421 -11.20 -5.49 1.07
C THR A 421 -11.36 -4.23 1.92
N PRO A 422 -11.05 -3.02 1.39
CA PRO A 422 -11.19 -1.78 2.16
C PRO A 422 -12.61 -1.60 2.72
N ASN A 423 -12.72 -1.24 4.01
CA ASN A 423 -14.00 -1.02 4.70
C ASN A 423 -14.94 -0.07 3.95
N TRP A 424 -14.41 1.01 3.36
CA TRP A 424 -15.24 1.96 2.63
C TRP A 424 -15.88 1.33 1.38
N LEU A 425 -15.21 0.35 0.78
CA LEU A 425 -15.64 -0.35 -0.43
C LEU A 425 -16.73 -1.37 -0.09
N GLN A 426 -16.53 -2.16 0.98
CA GLN A 426 -17.56 -3.07 1.50
C GLN A 426 -18.86 -2.35 1.86
N ARG A 427 -18.76 -1.17 2.50
CA ARG A 427 -19.94 -0.36 2.82
C ARG A 427 -20.71 0.06 1.56
N ILE A 428 -20.01 0.52 0.52
CA ILE A 428 -20.63 0.89 -0.76
C ILE A 428 -21.22 -0.32 -1.47
N ALA A 429 -20.53 -1.46 -1.41
CA ALA A 429 -20.91 -2.71 -2.04
C ALA A 429 -22.30 -3.17 -1.59
N VAL A 430 -22.56 -3.21 -0.27
CA VAL A 430 -23.85 -3.62 0.30
C VAL A 430 -25.01 -2.77 -0.24
N LEU A 431 -24.90 -1.44 -0.20
CA LEU A 431 -25.92 -0.53 -0.73
C LEU A 431 -26.11 -0.67 -2.24
N SER A 432 -25.02 -0.92 -2.96
CA SER A 432 -25.03 -0.98 -4.42
C SER A 432 -25.73 -2.23 -4.97
N LEU A 433 -25.77 -3.33 -4.20
CA LEU A 433 -26.60 -4.50 -4.55
C LEU A 433 -28.08 -4.11 -4.70
N VAL A 434 -28.63 -3.40 -3.71
CA VAL A 434 -30.04 -2.97 -3.71
C VAL A 434 -30.31 -1.98 -4.86
N ARG A 435 -29.37 -1.06 -5.12
CA ARG A 435 -29.45 -0.16 -6.29
C ARG A 435 -29.44 -0.88 -7.64
N LEU A 436 -28.88 -2.09 -7.70
CA LEU A 436 -28.89 -2.96 -8.88
C LEU A 436 -30.06 -3.96 -8.87
N GLY A 437 -31.08 -3.70 -8.05
CA GLY A 437 -32.35 -4.42 -8.04
C GLY A 437 -32.39 -5.67 -7.17
N GLU A 438 -31.41 -5.88 -6.27
CA GLU A 438 -31.58 -6.85 -5.19
C GLU A 438 -32.64 -6.37 -4.18
N ASP A 439 -33.31 -7.29 -3.52
CA ASP A 439 -34.32 -6.95 -2.51
C ASP A 439 -33.68 -6.28 -1.29
N ALA A 440 -34.23 -5.13 -0.87
CA ALA A 440 -33.65 -4.31 0.20
C ALA A 440 -33.70 -5.01 1.56
N TRP A 441 -34.80 -5.72 1.86
CA TRP A 441 -34.97 -6.44 3.11
C TRP A 441 -34.04 -7.65 3.18
N GLU A 442 -34.07 -8.51 2.15
CA GLU A 442 -33.25 -9.73 2.11
C GLU A 442 -31.75 -9.38 2.17
N THR A 443 -31.32 -8.34 1.44
CA THR A 443 -29.93 -7.87 1.47
C THR A 443 -29.56 -7.34 2.85
N ALA A 444 -30.43 -6.53 3.48
CA ALA A 444 -30.18 -6.02 4.83
C ALA A 444 -30.10 -7.15 5.87
N VAL A 445 -30.97 -8.15 5.80
CA VAL A 445 -30.94 -9.33 6.68
C VAL A 445 -29.66 -10.13 6.49
N LEU A 446 -29.21 -10.32 5.25
CA LEU A 446 -28.02 -11.09 4.92
C LEU A 446 -26.73 -10.49 5.51
N TYR A 447 -26.59 -9.16 5.44
CA TYR A 447 -25.35 -8.47 5.84
C TYR A 447 -25.37 -7.86 7.24
N LEU A 448 -26.54 -7.75 7.89
CA LEU A 448 -26.62 -7.31 9.28
C LEU A 448 -26.14 -8.42 10.22
N ASP A 449 -25.45 -8.03 11.30
CA ASP A 449 -24.92 -8.95 12.33
C ASP A 449 -23.70 -9.77 11.90
N SER A 450 -23.00 -9.33 10.85
CA SER A 450 -21.59 -9.70 10.66
C SER A 450 -20.82 -9.20 11.88
N THR A 451 -20.52 -10.09 12.83
CA THR A 451 -19.99 -9.73 14.16
C THR A 451 -18.58 -10.25 14.42
N ARG A 452 -18.00 -11.03 13.51
CA ARG A 452 -16.71 -11.71 13.73
C ARG A 452 -15.68 -11.53 12.61
N ASP A 453 -16.04 -10.87 11.53
CA ASP A 453 -15.17 -10.75 10.37
C ASP A 453 -14.56 -9.36 10.25
N TYR A 454 -13.37 -9.30 9.68
CA TYR A 454 -12.81 -8.04 9.18
C TYR A 454 -13.84 -7.40 8.24
N GLY A 455 -14.25 -6.16 8.54
CA GLY A 455 -15.28 -5.48 7.76
C GLY A 455 -16.69 -5.47 8.36
N ALA A 456 -16.92 -6.19 9.46
CA ALA A 456 -18.20 -6.21 10.19
C ALA A 456 -18.83 -4.82 10.36
N GLU A 457 -18.06 -3.83 10.82
CA GLU A 457 -18.55 -2.46 10.99
C GLU A 457 -19.01 -1.84 9.65
N ALA A 458 -18.23 -2.01 8.60
CA ALA A 458 -18.51 -1.47 7.27
C ALA A 458 -19.78 -2.09 6.66
N LEU A 459 -19.93 -3.41 6.75
CA LEU A 459 -21.10 -4.13 6.28
C LEU A 459 -22.37 -3.64 6.99
N ASN A 460 -22.34 -3.57 8.32
CA ASN A 460 -23.48 -3.08 9.10
C ASN A 460 -23.79 -1.59 8.81
N MET A 461 -22.77 -0.77 8.55
CA MET A 461 -22.96 0.62 8.09
C MET A 461 -23.56 0.69 6.67
N GLY A 462 -23.23 -0.26 5.79
CA GLY A 462 -23.87 -0.41 4.48
C GLY A 462 -25.34 -0.79 4.60
N VAL A 463 -25.68 -1.67 5.55
CA VAL A 463 -27.09 -1.97 5.89
C VAL A 463 -27.81 -0.72 6.38
N ALA A 464 -27.18 0.06 7.27
CA ALA A 464 -27.76 1.33 7.71
C ALA A 464 -28.05 2.28 6.53
N ASP A 465 -27.16 2.34 5.53
CA ASP A 465 -27.38 3.12 4.31
C ASP A 465 -28.56 2.57 3.48
N ILE A 466 -28.73 1.24 3.38
CA ILE A 466 -29.91 0.62 2.73
C ILE A 466 -31.19 1.10 3.43
N LEU A 467 -31.25 1.02 4.76
CA LEU A 467 -32.44 1.39 5.51
C LEU A 467 -32.76 2.88 5.38
N ASP A 468 -31.75 3.73 5.23
CA ASP A 468 -31.96 5.17 5.06
C ASP A 468 -32.51 5.54 3.67
N GLU A 469 -32.02 4.87 2.63
CA GLU A 469 -32.36 5.15 1.22
C GLU A 469 -33.60 4.39 0.74
N PHE A 470 -33.80 3.15 1.19
CA PHE A 470 -34.84 2.23 0.71
C PHE A 470 -35.90 1.89 1.76
N ALA A 471 -36.07 2.71 2.80
CA ALA A 471 -37.09 2.51 3.84
C ALA A 471 -38.50 2.26 3.29
N GLU A 472 -38.89 2.95 2.20
CA GLU A 472 -40.23 2.81 1.61
C GLU A 472 -40.46 1.45 0.94
N ALA A 473 -39.39 0.76 0.56
CA ALA A 473 -39.45 -0.58 -0.02
C ALA A 473 -39.49 -1.70 1.04
N ILE A 474 -39.27 -1.37 2.32
CA ILE A 474 -39.24 -2.33 3.42
C ILE A 474 -40.52 -2.20 4.25
N PRO A 475 -41.27 -3.29 4.53
CA PRO A 475 -42.42 -3.24 5.41
C PRO A 475 -42.11 -2.57 6.77
N PRO A 476 -42.97 -1.68 7.31
CA PRO A 476 -42.63 -0.90 8.50
C PRO A 476 -42.26 -1.73 9.74
N ALA A 477 -42.89 -2.90 9.93
CA ALA A 477 -42.57 -3.80 11.03
C ALA A 477 -41.17 -4.39 10.91
N GLU A 478 -40.81 -4.81 9.69
CA GLU A 478 -39.51 -5.34 9.31
C GLU A 478 -38.42 -4.26 9.43
N LEU A 479 -38.66 -3.05 8.88
CA LEU A 479 -37.74 -1.91 9.03
C LEU A 479 -37.44 -1.61 10.50
N ARG A 480 -38.45 -1.65 11.37
CA ARG A 480 -38.29 -1.44 12.81
C ARG A 480 -37.43 -2.55 13.44
N GLU A 481 -37.68 -3.80 13.08
CA GLU A 481 -36.90 -4.94 13.55
C GLU A 481 -35.41 -4.80 13.21
N LEU A 482 -35.06 -4.46 11.97
CA LEU A 482 -33.66 -4.28 11.56
C LEU A 482 -32.99 -3.12 12.29
N ILE A 483 -33.70 -2.02 12.50
CA ILE A 483 -33.18 -0.88 13.27
C ILE A 483 -32.92 -1.28 14.71
N GLU A 484 -33.88 -1.96 15.36
CA GLU A 484 -33.71 -2.45 16.73
C GLU A 484 -32.53 -3.44 16.83
N ARG A 485 -32.39 -4.38 15.91
CA ARG A 485 -31.22 -5.28 15.82
C ARG A 485 -29.91 -4.51 15.68
N GLY A 486 -29.86 -3.51 14.80
CA GLY A 486 -28.69 -2.65 14.61
C GLY A 486 -28.27 -1.88 15.87
N THR A 487 -29.22 -1.51 16.73
CA THR A 487 -28.91 -0.91 18.05
C THR A 487 -28.34 -1.88 19.07
N GLN A 488 -28.29 -3.18 18.79
CA GLN A 488 -27.70 -4.19 19.70
C GLN A 488 -26.31 -4.67 19.26
N LEU A 489 -25.84 -4.24 18.08
CA LEU A 489 -24.53 -4.61 17.54
C LEU A 489 -23.37 -4.13 18.44
N PRO A 490 -22.23 -4.84 18.50
CA PRO A 490 -21.15 -4.51 19.42
C PRO A 490 -20.44 -3.18 19.09
N GLN A 491 -20.40 -2.76 17.82
CA GLN A 491 -19.66 -1.57 17.36
C GLN A 491 -20.40 -0.27 17.72
N VAL A 492 -19.74 0.58 18.51
CA VAL A 492 -20.29 1.86 18.98
C VAL A 492 -20.70 2.81 17.84
N PRO A 493 -19.88 3.03 16.79
CA PRO A 493 -20.27 3.93 15.70
C PRO A 493 -21.52 3.43 14.96
N THR A 494 -21.59 2.12 14.68
CA THR A 494 -22.77 1.46 14.07
C THR A 494 -24.02 1.69 14.90
N ARG A 495 -24.00 1.39 16.20
CA ARG A 495 -25.16 1.61 17.09
C ARG A 495 -25.66 3.07 17.02
N LYS A 496 -24.75 4.04 17.05
CA LYS A 496 -25.10 5.47 16.94
C LYS A 496 -25.80 5.80 15.62
N THR A 497 -25.36 5.20 14.52
CA THR A 497 -26.02 5.35 13.21
C THR A 497 -27.44 4.80 13.24
N PHE A 498 -27.65 3.59 13.78
CA PHE A 498 -28.98 3.00 13.90
C PHE A 498 -29.91 3.79 14.84
N TYR A 499 -29.40 4.35 15.95
CA TYR A 499 -30.20 5.26 16.79
C TYR A 499 -30.61 6.54 16.06
N ARG A 500 -29.76 7.09 15.18
CA ARG A 500 -30.14 8.24 14.34
C ARG A 500 -31.23 7.87 13.34
N LEU A 501 -31.08 6.73 12.66
CA LEU A 501 -32.12 6.20 11.76
C LEU A 501 -33.44 6.00 12.50
N SER A 502 -33.40 5.43 13.70
CA SER A 502 -34.58 5.25 14.54
C SER A 502 -35.28 6.57 14.85
N THR A 503 -34.50 7.65 15.05
CA THR A 503 -35.05 8.98 15.32
C THR A 503 -35.79 9.54 14.11
N ARG A 504 -35.24 9.32 12.90
CA ARG A 504 -35.84 9.75 11.64
C ARG A 504 -37.19 9.04 11.38
N PHE A 505 -37.27 7.73 11.61
CA PHE A 505 -38.44 6.94 11.24
C PHE A 505 -39.48 6.77 12.36
N TYR A 506 -39.06 6.77 13.63
CA TYR A 506 -39.90 6.43 14.78
C TYR A 506 -39.85 7.48 15.91
N GLY A 507 -39.19 8.61 15.70
CA GLY A 507 -39.01 9.63 16.73
C GLY A 507 -38.06 9.18 17.86
N THR A 508 -38.17 9.81 19.02
CA THR A 508 -37.15 9.68 20.09
C THR A 508 -37.27 8.40 20.92
N GLU A 509 -38.22 7.51 20.63
CA GLU A 509 -38.51 6.30 21.42
C GLU A 509 -37.28 5.41 21.60
N LEU A 510 -36.63 5.02 20.50
CA LEU A 510 -35.45 4.17 20.52
C LEU A 510 -34.20 4.94 20.97
N LEU A 511 -34.08 6.22 20.65
CA LEU A 511 -32.99 7.05 21.14
C LEU A 511 -33.00 7.17 22.67
N ALA A 512 -34.18 7.18 23.31
CA ALA A 512 -34.30 7.19 24.78
C ALA A 512 -33.69 5.94 25.42
N LYS A 513 -33.71 4.78 24.73
CA LYS A 513 -33.07 3.54 25.21
C LYS A 513 -31.55 3.62 25.31
N THR A 514 -30.92 4.64 24.70
CA THR A 514 -29.48 4.88 24.88
C THR A 514 -29.10 5.12 26.34
N ALA A 515 -30.03 5.53 27.22
CA ALA A 515 -29.76 5.65 28.66
C ALA A 515 -29.39 4.31 29.32
N GLU A 516 -29.85 3.19 28.74
CA GLU A 516 -29.63 1.83 29.21
C GLU A 516 -28.51 1.10 28.44
N ASP A 517 -27.90 1.73 27.44
CA ASP A 517 -26.83 1.11 26.64
C ASP A 517 -25.60 0.82 27.50
N ASN A 518 -24.98 -0.35 27.30
CA ASN A 518 -23.80 -0.78 28.06
C ASN A 518 -22.59 0.16 27.86
N ALA A 519 -22.46 0.80 26.69
CA ALA A 519 -21.35 1.71 26.41
C ALA A 519 -21.63 3.13 26.91
N ALA A 520 -20.80 3.62 27.84
CA ALA A 520 -20.90 4.98 28.38
C ALA A 520 -20.84 6.07 27.28
N SER A 521 -20.07 5.83 26.22
CA SER A 521 -19.95 6.74 25.07
C SER A 521 -21.24 6.89 24.28
N ILE A 522 -22.12 5.88 24.28
CA ILE A 522 -23.45 5.95 23.67
C ILE A 522 -24.43 6.65 24.60
N ARG A 523 -24.45 6.30 25.90
CA ARG A 523 -25.31 6.98 26.88
C ARG A 523 -25.10 8.49 26.87
N ASN A 524 -23.84 8.92 26.91
CA ASN A 524 -23.46 10.34 26.89
C ASN A 524 -23.82 11.03 25.57
N TRP A 525 -23.68 10.32 24.45
CA TRP A 525 -24.03 10.83 23.13
C TRP A 525 -25.55 10.97 22.98
N GLY A 526 -26.32 9.95 23.34
CA GLY A 526 -27.78 9.94 23.25
C GLY A 526 -28.43 11.01 24.12
N ALA A 527 -27.93 11.24 25.34
CA ALA A 527 -28.38 12.35 26.19
C ALA A 527 -28.18 13.73 25.53
N LYS A 528 -27.07 13.93 24.81
CA LYS A 528 -26.81 15.17 24.06
C LYS A 528 -27.75 15.31 22.87
N GLU A 529 -27.99 14.25 22.12
CA GLU A 529 -28.90 14.29 20.97
C GLU A 529 -30.36 14.52 21.40
N LEU A 530 -30.83 13.86 22.46
CA LEU A 530 -32.17 14.11 23.05
C LEU A 530 -32.32 15.57 23.49
N LYS A 531 -31.30 16.13 24.14
CA LYS A 531 -31.30 17.54 24.54
C LYS A 531 -31.40 18.48 23.33
N LYS A 532 -30.71 18.18 22.23
CA LYS A 532 -30.79 18.97 20.99
C LYS A 532 -32.18 18.91 20.37
N LEU A 533 -32.79 17.72 20.33
CA LEU A 533 -34.13 17.52 19.76
C LEU A 533 -35.23 18.19 20.58
N ASN A 534 -35.07 18.28 21.90
CA ASN A 534 -36.02 18.99 22.77
C ASN A 534 -35.84 20.52 22.78
N ALA A 535 -34.73 21.02 22.23
CA ALA A 535 -34.45 22.45 22.16
C ALA A 535 -34.93 23.10 20.86
N ASN A 536 -35.18 22.29 19.84
CA ASN A 536 -35.79 22.68 18.56
C ASN A 536 -37.30 22.41 18.62
#